data_AF-A0A109LG42-F1
#
_entry.id   AF-A0A109LG42-F1
#
_cell.length_a   1.000
_cell.length_b   1.000
_cell.length_c   1.000
_cell.angle_alpha   90.00
_cell.angle_beta   90.00
_cell.angle_gamma   90.00
#
_symmetry.space_group_name_H-M   'P 1'
#
loop_
_entity.id
_entity.type
_entity.pdbx_description
1 polymer ?
#
loop_
_entity_poly.entity_id
_entity_poly.type
_entity_poly.pdbx_seq_one_letter_code
_entity_poly.pdbx_strand_id
1 'polypeptide(L)'
;MPGILVEIWQANAAGRYNHKRDLHDAPLDPNFTGTGRTVTDADGWYQFQTIKPGAYPWGNHHNAWRPAHIHFSLFGPSVLTRLVTQMYFPGDPLLEYDPIYNCVPDTSAKQRLIASFDLEKTIPSYALGYRWDIVLRGRDATPMEK
;
A
#
# COMPACT_ATOMS: atom_id res chain seq x y z
N MET A 1 -6.51 -8.58 -13.49
CA MET A 1 -6.90 -7.98 -14.78
C MET A 1 -5.64 -7.59 -15.53
N PRO A 2 -5.50 -7.90 -16.82
CA PRO A 2 -4.29 -7.61 -17.59
C PRO A 2 -4.18 -6.16 -18.04
N GLY A 3 -2.96 -5.68 -18.29
CA GLY A 3 -2.69 -4.39 -18.92
C GLY A 3 -3.02 -3.16 -18.06
N ILE A 4 -3.18 -3.32 -16.74
CA ILE A 4 -3.52 -2.24 -15.83
C ILE A 4 -2.25 -1.59 -15.28
N LEU A 5 -2.15 -0.27 -15.40
CA LEU A 5 -1.10 0.51 -14.75
C LEU A 5 -1.32 0.50 -13.23
N VAL A 6 -0.30 0.04 -12.51
CA VAL A 6 -0.21 0.06 -11.05
C VAL A 6 0.96 0.94 -10.66
N GLU A 7 0.71 1.95 -9.84
CA GLU A 7 1.73 2.86 -9.31
C GLU A 7 1.77 2.76 -7.79
N ILE A 8 2.96 2.86 -7.22
CA ILE A 8 3.18 2.86 -5.77
C ILE A 8 4.01 4.04 -5.31
N TRP A 9 3.77 4.47 -4.09
CA TRP A 9 4.67 5.37 -3.36
C TRP A 9 4.68 5.06 -1.86
N GLN A 10 5.81 5.31 -1.21
CA GLN A 10 6.03 4.97 0.20
C GLN A 10 7.18 5.78 0.82
N ALA A 11 7.24 5.77 2.15
CA ALA A 11 8.41 6.20 2.90
C ALA A 11 9.56 5.19 2.78
N ASN A 12 10.77 5.63 3.17
CA ASN A 12 11.91 4.74 3.36
C ASN A 12 11.77 3.88 4.63
N ALA A 13 12.80 3.07 4.94
CA ALA A 13 12.83 2.21 6.12
C ALA A 13 12.71 2.96 7.46
N ALA A 14 13.05 4.25 7.49
CA ALA A 14 12.97 5.11 8.67
C ALA A 14 11.66 5.92 8.75
N GLY A 15 10.70 5.68 7.84
CA GLY A 15 9.44 6.43 7.82
C GLY A 15 9.56 7.83 7.21
N ARG A 16 10.65 8.15 6.50
CA ARG A 16 10.83 9.44 5.80
C ARG A 16 10.45 9.35 4.33
N TYR A 17 9.56 10.21 3.88
CA TYR A 17 9.28 10.44 2.47
C TYR A 17 10.32 11.39 1.85
N ASN A 18 10.73 11.08 0.62
CA ASN A 18 11.49 12.02 -0.21
C ASN A 18 10.56 13.10 -0.79
N HIS A 19 10.01 13.92 0.10
CA HIS A 19 9.07 14.98 -0.26
C HIS A 19 9.34 16.24 0.58
N LYS A 20 9.34 17.42 -0.06
CA LYS A 20 9.73 18.69 0.57
C LYS A 20 8.89 19.09 1.79
N ARG A 21 7.67 18.57 1.91
CA ARG A 21 6.75 18.83 3.03
C ARG A 21 6.88 17.84 4.18
N ASP A 22 7.66 16.77 4.01
CA ASP A 22 7.91 15.86 5.12
C ASP A 22 8.97 16.47 6.04
N LEU A 23 8.57 16.79 7.27
CA LEU A 23 9.42 17.38 8.32
C LEU A 23 9.76 16.37 9.42
N HIS A 24 9.44 15.09 9.24
CA HIS A 24 9.78 14.05 10.20
C HIS A 24 11.30 14.01 10.42
N ASP A 25 11.77 14.04 11.66
CA ASP A 25 13.20 14.00 12.01
C ASP A 25 13.78 12.58 11.89
N ALA A 26 13.69 12.04 10.67
CA ALA A 26 14.29 10.78 10.25
C ALA A 26 15.13 11.03 8.98
N PRO A 27 16.27 10.34 8.80
CA PRO A 27 17.15 10.58 7.67
C PRO A 27 16.50 10.16 6.35
N LEU A 28 16.80 10.91 5.28
CA LEU A 28 16.60 10.43 3.93
C LEU A 28 17.62 9.34 3.62
N ASP A 29 17.23 8.40 2.76
CA ASP A 29 18.17 7.44 2.18
C ASP A 29 18.54 7.95 0.77
N PRO A 30 19.82 8.25 0.49
CA PRO A 30 20.25 8.76 -0.80
C PRO A 30 20.03 7.77 -1.96
N ASN A 31 19.82 6.48 -1.66
CA ASN A 31 19.61 5.42 -2.65
C ASN A 31 18.13 5.01 -2.79
N PHE A 32 17.21 5.69 -2.09
CA PHE A 32 15.79 5.33 -2.10
C PHE A 32 14.90 6.50 -2.52
N THR A 33 14.15 6.32 -3.60
CA THR A 33 13.20 7.33 -4.09
C THR A 33 11.78 7.10 -3.57
N GLY A 34 11.43 5.85 -3.21
CA GLY A 34 10.12 5.50 -2.67
C GLY A 34 8.98 5.53 -3.67
N THR A 35 9.24 5.44 -4.97
CA THR A 35 8.21 5.42 -6.02
C THR A 35 8.44 4.27 -7.01
N GLY A 36 7.38 3.74 -7.59
CA GLY A 36 7.47 2.68 -8.59
C GLY A 36 6.20 2.57 -9.43
N ARG A 37 6.31 1.99 -10.62
CA ARG A 37 5.16 1.66 -11.46
C ARG A 37 5.41 0.40 -12.27
N THR A 38 4.36 -0.35 -12.52
CA THR A 38 4.38 -1.53 -13.40
C THR A 38 3.03 -1.69 -14.10
N VAL A 39 2.97 -2.57 -15.08
CA VAL A 39 1.74 -2.96 -15.76
C VAL A 39 1.45 -4.41 -15.44
N THR A 40 0.19 -4.73 -15.12
CA THR A 40 -0.18 -6.12 -14.85
C THR A 40 -0.01 -7.01 -16.08
N ASP A 41 0.46 -8.24 -15.86
CA ASP A 41 0.69 -9.22 -16.94
C ASP A 41 -0.62 -9.79 -17.51
N ALA A 42 -0.52 -10.78 -18.41
CA ALA A 42 -1.67 -11.40 -19.08
C ALA A 42 -2.67 -12.06 -18.10
N ASP A 43 -2.19 -12.55 -16.96
CA ASP A 43 -3.00 -13.16 -15.91
C ASP A 43 -3.46 -12.13 -14.86
N GLY A 44 -2.94 -10.91 -14.94
CA GLY A 44 -3.26 -9.79 -14.08
C GLY A 44 -2.39 -9.65 -12.84
N TRP A 45 -1.26 -10.34 -12.78
CA TRP A 45 -0.29 -10.20 -11.71
C TRP A 45 0.54 -8.93 -11.86
N TYR A 46 1.01 -8.41 -10.73
CA TYR A 46 1.99 -7.33 -10.67
C TYR A 46 3.05 -7.69 -9.63
N GLN A 47 4.24 -7.11 -9.76
CA GLN A 47 5.32 -7.32 -8.81
C GLN A 47 6.11 -6.02 -8.62
N PHE A 48 6.50 -5.78 -7.36
CA PHE A 48 7.45 -4.75 -6.98
C PHE A 48 8.50 -5.37 -6.07
N GLN A 49 9.74 -4.91 -6.21
CA GLN A 49 10.79 -5.14 -5.23
C GLN A 49 11.11 -3.80 -4.58
N THR A 50 10.97 -3.73 -3.25
CA THR A 50 11.12 -2.48 -2.49
C THR A 50 11.62 -2.79 -1.07
N ILE A 51 11.89 -1.75 -0.30
CA ILE A 51 12.18 -1.83 1.14
C ILE A 51 10.87 -1.71 1.91
N LYS A 52 10.68 -2.52 2.96
CA LYS A 52 9.53 -2.35 3.86
C LYS A 52 9.60 -0.95 4.50
N PRO A 53 8.58 -0.10 4.33
CA PRO A 53 8.60 1.25 4.89
C PRO A 53 8.55 1.22 6.42
N GLY A 54 9.17 2.22 7.04
CA GLY A 54 9.02 2.49 8.47
C GLY A 54 7.68 3.14 8.79
N ALA A 55 7.22 2.97 10.03
CA ALA A 55 6.15 3.78 10.59
C ALA A 55 6.63 5.24 10.75
N TYR A 56 5.71 6.20 10.75
CA TYR A 56 6.05 7.61 10.91
C TYR A 56 4.98 8.40 11.68
N PRO A 57 5.37 9.44 12.45
CA PRO A 57 4.44 10.26 13.19
C PRO A 57 3.74 11.26 12.26
N TRP A 58 2.54 11.69 12.64
CA TRP A 58 1.79 12.69 11.90
C TRP A 58 0.91 13.53 12.83
N GLY A 59 0.55 14.74 12.40
CA GLY A 59 -0.13 15.74 13.23
C GLY A 59 -1.63 15.53 13.40
N ASN A 60 -2.11 14.30 13.62
CA ASN A 60 -3.55 14.02 13.77
C ASN A 60 -4.03 14.13 15.23
N HIS A 61 -3.40 13.39 16.15
CA HIS A 61 -3.57 13.52 17.59
C HIS A 61 -2.20 13.48 18.28
N HIS A 62 -2.15 13.73 19.60
CA HIS A 62 -0.92 14.01 20.35
C HIS A 62 0.21 12.96 20.23
N ASN A 63 -0.11 11.72 19.85
CA ASN A 63 0.84 10.62 19.66
C ASN A 63 0.44 9.75 18.45
N ALA A 64 0.06 10.39 17.35
CA ALA A 64 -0.42 9.67 16.17
C ALA A 64 0.74 9.14 15.33
N TRP A 65 0.68 7.85 15.00
CA TRP A 65 1.62 7.17 14.13
C TRP A 65 0.87 6.47 13.01
N ARG A 66 1.42 6.51 11.80
CA ARG A 66 0.95 5.66 10.70
C ARG A 66 1.67 4.31 10.77
N PRO A 67 0.97 3.18 10.59
CA PRO A 67 1.58 1.86 10.45
C PRO A 67 2.48 1.84 9.21
N ALA A 68 3.31 0.82 9.08
CA ALA A 68 4.03 0.59 7.83
C ALA A 68 3.01 0.37 6.70
N HIS A 69 3.08 1.19 5.66
CA HIS A 69 2.15 1.11 4.53
C HIS A 69 2.79 1.55 3.21
N ILE A 70 2.25 1.01 2.12
CA ILE A 70 2.56 1.41 0.75
C ILE A 70 1.28 1.93 0.12
N HIS A 71 1.34 3.11 -0.48
CA HIS A 71 0.23 3.62 -1.26
C HIS A 71 0.19 2.98 -2.63
N PHE A 72 -1.02 2.72 -3.12
CA PHE A 72 -1.29 2.17 -4.44
C PHE A 72 -2.25 3.03 -5.23
N SER A 73 -1.99 3.13 -6.53
CA SER A 73 -2.83 3.78 -7.53
C SER A 73 -3.04 2.81 -8.70
N LEU A 74 -4.31 2.56 -9.02
CA LEU A 74 -4.73 1.69 -10.12
C LEU A 74 -5.72 2.44 -11.00
N PHE A 75 -5.48 2.43 -12.31
CA PHE A 75 -6.39 3.08 -13.29
C PHE A 75 -7.63 2.24 -13.61
N GLY A 76 -7.50 0.91 -13.64
CA GLY A 76 -8.57 0.01 -14.09
C GLY A 76 -8.96 0.22 -15.57
N PRO A 77 -9.93 -0.56 -16.10
CA PRO A 77 -10.39 -0.42 -17.49
C PRO A 77 -11.24 0.83 -17.74
N SER A 78 -11.72 1.51 -16.69
CA SER A 78 -12.49 2.74 -16.82
C SER A 78 -12.29 3.65 -15.61
N VAL A 79 -12.67 4.93 -15.74
CA VAL A 79 -12.64 5.90 -14.65
C VAL A 79 -13.45 5.45 -13.42
N LEU A 80 -14.51 4.66 -13.62
CA LEU A 80 -15.34 4.12 -12.54
C LEU A 80 -14.62 3.06 -11.68
N THR A 81 -13.49 2.56 -12.16
CA THR A 81 -12.67 1.55 -11.48
C THR A 81 -11.34 2.11 -10.97
N ARG A 82 -11.10 3.43 -11.14
CA ARG A 82 -9.91 4.12 -10.63
C ARG A 82 -9.89 4.02 -9.10
N LEU A 83 -8.81 3.45 -8.55
CA LEU A 83 -8.66 3.26 -7.11
C LEU A 83 -7.33 3.80 -6.61
N VAL A 84 -7.37 4.64 -5.58
CA VAL A 84 -6.22 4.94 -4.72
C VAL A 84 -6.49 4.32 -3.36
N THR A 85 -5.54 3.57 -2.84
CA THR A 85 -5.67 2.86 -1.56
C THR A 85 -4.31 2.69 -0.89
N GLN A 86 -4.28 2.07 0.29
CA GLN A 86 -3.08 1.77 1.06
C GLN A 86 -3.04 0.28 1.39
N MET A 87 -1.88 -0.31 1.22
CA MET A 87 -1.55 -1.66 1.67
C MET A 87 -0.79 -1.60 2.99
N TYR A 88 -1.14 -2.48 3.93
CA TYR A 88 -0.51 -2.61 5.25
C TYR A 88 0.15 -3.97 5.43
N PHE A 89 1.02 -4.11 6.43
CA PHE A 89 1.73 -5.36 6.72
C PHE A 89 1.05 -6.18 7.81
N PRO A 90 1.12 -7.52 7.75
CA PRO A 90 0.49 -8.40 8.73
C PRO A 90 1.18 -8.26 10.09
N GLY A 91 0.36 -8.20 11.16
CA GLY A 91 0.84 -8.12 12.54
C GLY A 91 1.36 -6.75 12.98
N ASP A 92 1.17 -5.69 12.20
CA ASP A 92 1.55 -4.34 12.61
C ASP A 92 0.66 -3.85 13.77
N PRO A 93 1.21 -3.61 14.98
CA PRO A 93 0.42 -3.22 16.15
C PRO A 93 -0.19 -1.82 16.03
N LEU A 94 0.31 -0.96 15.13
CA LEU A 94 -0.20 0.39 14.95
C LEU A 94 -1.55 0.42 14.23
N LEU A 95 -1.96 -0.67 13.57
CA LEU A 95 -3.25 -0.75 12.89
C LEU A 95 -4.43 -0.50 13.83
N GLU A 96 -4.36 -0.95 15.08
CA GLU A 96 -5.42 -0.72 16.07
C GLU A 96 -5.63 0.78 16.34
N TYR A 97 -4.56 1.57 16.25
CA TYR A 97 -4.57 2.98 16.61
C TYR A 97 -4.67 3.94 15.42
N ASP A 98 -4.45 3.48 14.18
CA ASP A 98 -4.45 4.33 12.99
C ASP A 98 -5.87 4.75 12.60
N PRO A 99 -6.24 6.04 12.70
CA PRO A 99 -7.56 6.50 12.30
C PRO A 99 -7.81 6.41 10.80
N ILE A 100 -6.76 6.35 9.96
CA ILE A 100 -6.91 6.16 8.52
C ILE A 100 -7.29 4.70 8.21
N TYR A 101 -6.60 3.72 8.78
CA TYR A 101 -7.02 2.32 8.66
C TYR A 101 -8.43 2.09 9.23
N ASN A 102 -8.74 2.71 10.38
CA ASN A 102 -10.02 2.53 11.05
C ASN A 102 -11.18 3.33 10.45
N CYS A 103 -10.96 4.21 9.46
CA CYS A 103 -12.05 4.91 8.78
C CYS A 103 -12.91 3.99 7.89
N VAL A 104 -12.39 2.80 7.55
CA VAL A 104 -13.14 1.78 6.82
C VAL A 104 -14.04 1.01 7.81
N PRO A 105 -15.37 1.14 7.69
CA PRO A 105 -16.29 0.61 8.71
C PRO A 105 -16.43 -0.92 8.65
N ASP A 106 -16.35 -1.50 7.46
CA ASP A 106 -16.42 -2.95 7.27
C ASP A 106 -15.09 -3.60 7.68
N THR A 107 -15.11 -4.39 8.76
CA THR A 107 -13.95 -5.13 9.23
C THR A 107 -13.39 -6.08 8.17
N SER A 108 -14.24 -6.72 7.37
CA SER A 108 -13.78 -7.59 6.28
C SER A 108 -13.04 -6.78 5.21
N ALA A 109 -13.50 -5.55 4.92
CA ALA A 109 -12.84 -4.65 4.00
C ALA A 109 -11.50 -4.15 4.54
N LYS A 110 -11.41 -3.85 5.84
CA LYS A 110 -10.15 -3.51 6.51
C LYS A 110 -9.11 -4.62 6.37
N GLN A 111 -9.50 -5.87 6.63
CA GLN A 111 -8.59 -7.01 6.51
C GLN A 111 -8.07 -7.20 5.08
N ARG A 112 -8.84 -6.84 4.05
CA ARG A 112 -8.37 -6.86 2.65
C ARG A 112 -7.28 -5.81 2.34
N LEU A 113 -7.05 -4.83 3.21
CA LEU A 113 -5.96 -3.86 3.06
C LEU A 113 -4.62 -4.40 3.59
N ILE A 114 -4.61 -5.53 4.29
CA ILE A 114 -3.40 -6.12 4.87
C ILE A 114 -2.84 -7.17 3.89
N ALA A 115 -1.58 -7.03 3.50
CA ALA A 115 -0.87 -8.04 2.74
C ALA A 115 -0.64 -9.31 3.56
N SER A 116 -0.48 -10.44 2.89
CA SER A 116 -0.11 -11.72 3.51
C SER A 116 1.37 -11.99 3.26
N PHE A 117 2.08 -12.47 4.29
CA PHE A 117 3.41 -13.04 4.06
C PHE A 117 3.28 -14.32 3.23
N ASP A 118 4.12 -14.48 2.21
CA ASP A 118 4.09 -15.62 1.29
C ASP A 118 5.51 -16.14 1.10
N LEU A 119 5.80 -17.30 1.70
CA LEU A 119 7.12 -17.93 1.66
C LEU A 119 7.53 -18.31 0.23
N GLU A 120 6.58 -18.73 -0.61
CA GLU A 120 6.82 -19.13 -1.99
C GLU A 120 7.18 -17.94 -2.89
N LYS A 121 6.89 -16.72 -2.44
CA LYS A 121 7.26 -15.48 -3.13
C LYS A 121 8.57 -14.87 -2.61
N THR A 122 9.24 -15.52 -1.66
CA THR A 122 10.57 -15.10 -1.21
C THR A 122 11.62 -15.40 -2.28
N ILE A 123 12.69 -14.60 -2.27
CA ILE A 123 13.91 -14.88 -3.04
C ILE A 123 14.96 -15.37 -2.03
N PRO A 124 15.41 -16.64 -2.12
CA PRO A 124 16.35 -17.22 -1.16
C PRO A 124 17.59 -16.33 -0.95
N SER A 125 17.95 -16.13 0.32
CA SER A 125 19.11 -15.31 0.74
C SER A 125 19.10 -13.85 0.24
N TYR A 126 17.94 -13.33 -0.17
CA TYR A 126 17.85 -12.00 -0.76
C TYR A 126 16.65 -11.17 -0.25
N ALA A 127 15.41 -11.64 -0.44
CA ALA A 127 14.23 -10.84 -0.16
C ALA A 127 13.05 -11.67 0.37
N LEU A 128 12.30 -11.10 1.32
CA LEU A 128 11.02 -11.68 1.76
C LEU A 128 9.89 -11.38 0.76
N GLY A 129 8.89 -12.26 0.73
CA GLY A 129 7.73 -12.19 -0.16
C GLY A 129 6.46 -11.80 0.59
N TYR A 130 5.74 -10.83 0.04
CA TYR A 130 4.38 -10.49 0.45
C TYR A 130 3.46 -10.56 -0.75
N ARG A 131 2.25 -11.08 -0.54
CA ARG A 131 1.19 -11.13 -1.53
C ARG A 131 0.06 -10.20 -1.10
N TRP A 132 -0.43 -9.39 -2.05
CA TRP A 132 -1.58 -8.54 -1.83
C TRP A 132 -2.43 -8.45 -3.09
N ASP A 133 -3.66 -8.94 -3.00
CA ASP A 133 -4.57 -9.02 -4.14
C ASP A 133 -5.55 -7.83 -4.08
N ILE A 134 -5.74 -7.16 -5.23
CA ILE A 134 -6.59 -5.97 -5.34
C ILE A 134 -7.78 -6.32 -6.21
N VAL A 135 -8.99 -6.09 -5.69
CA VAL A 135 -10.24 -6.31 -6.41
C VAL A 135 -10.81 -4.95 -6.82
N LEU A 136 -10.92 -4.70 -8.12
CA LEU A 136 -11.66 -3.56 -8.66
C LEU A 136 -13.12 -3.94 -8.89
N ARG A 137 -13.98 -2.93 -8.95
CA ARG A 137 -15.42 -3.12 -9.20
C ARG A 137 -15.65 -3.93 -10.48
N GLY A 138 -16.45 -5.01 -10.36
CA GLY A 138 -16.85 -5.84 -11.49
C GLY A 138 -17.77 -5.10 -12.45
N ARG A 139 -17.72 -5.46 -13.74
CA ARG A 139 -18.50 -4.82 -14.81
C ARG A 139 -20.02 -4.82 -14.53
N ASP A 140 -20.52 -5.89 -13.93
CA ASP A 140 -21.94 -6.11 -13.66
C ASP A 140 -22.34 -5.74 -12.22
N ALA A 141 -21.41 -5.14 -11.44
CA ALA A 141 -21.70 -4.76 -10.07
C ALA A 141 -22.70 -3.58 -10.06
N THR A 142 -23.86 -3.79 -9.45
CA THR A 142 -24.89 -2.76 -9.26
C THR A 142 -24.30 -1.53 -8.58
N PRO A 143 -24.51 -0.30 -9.11
CA PRO A 143 -24.08 0.92 -8.44
C PRO A 143 -24.64 1.00 -7.01
N MET A 144 -23.79 1.36 -6.05
CA MET A 144 -24.16 1.48 -4.64
C MET A 144 -24.67 2.89 -4.28
N GLU A 145 -24.58 3.84 -5.22
CA GLU A 145 -25.10 5.19 -5.06
C GLU A 145 -26.61 5.19 -5.26
N LYS A 146 -27.33 5.80 -4.31
CA LYS A 146 -28.75 6.16 -4.43
C LYS A 146 -28.88 7.52 -5.08
#